data_AF-A0A7S3CBM2-F1
#
_entry.id   AF-A0A7S3CBM2-F1
#
_cell.length_a   1.000
_cell.length_b   1.000
_cell.length_c   1.000
_cell.angle_alpha   90.00
_cell.angle_beta   90.00
_cell.angle_gamma   90.00
#
_symmetry.space_group_name_H-M   'P 1'
#
loop_
_entity.id
_entity.type
_entity.pdbx_description
1 polymer ?
#
loop_
_entity_poly.entity_id
_entity_poly.type
_entity_poly.pdbx_seq_one_letter_code
_entity_poly.pdbx_strand_id
1 'polypeptide(L)'
;TGRVGHGGRPRAAGGGKPPAASSEKGGLLEQKKSRESSAAVLNAKSEKKTYYALVANAKFLLGEEEHFAEQLREKKRYLREAEIDQDFWIVPNPKFVADNASSFQNVGKPCAALIGTDRVWMRFMKLRLDKVMWVELGSPEDLTKIMSSTGDVPEFEFPSNWSAPYMQYTQGWWRVFVPDEAKDVVDTPDKDFWTDAGQ
;
A
#
# COMPACT_ATOMS: atom_id res chain seq x y z
N THR A 1 80.89 14.67 -44.57
CA THR A 1 81.69 13.54 -44.04
C THR A 1 80.84 12.79 -43.02
N GLY A 2 80.85 11.47 -42.89
CA GLY A 2 81.38 10.41 -43.75
C GLY A 2 80.58 9.13 -43.45
N ARG A 3 80.36 8.29 -44.47
CA ARG A 3 79.54 7.06 -44.36
C ARG A 3 80.45 5.89 -43.97
N VAL A 4 80.15 5.17 -42.90
CA VAL A 4 80.72 3.84 -42.64
C VAL A 4 79.61 2.93 -42.13
N GLY A 5 79.55 1.71 -42.65
CA GLY A 5 78.63 0.69 -42.15
C GLY A 5 79.22 -0.70 -42.35
N HIS A 6 78.89 -1.60 -41.44
CA HIS A 6 78.93 -3.06 -41.50
C HIS A 6 78.21 -3.53 -40.21
N GLY A 7 77.49 -4.63 -40.13
CA GLY A 7 77.20 -5.67 -41.12
C GLY A 7 76.87 -6.96 -40.35
N GLY A 8 75.63 -7.46 -40.43
CA GLY A 8 75.23 -8.64 -39.64
C GLY A 8 73.75 -9.03 -39.80
N ARG A 9 73.52 -10.17 -40.45
CA ARG A 9 72.26 -10.97 -40.52
C ARG A 9 72.68 -12.45 -40.35
N PRO A 10 71.78 -13.43 -40.07
CA PRO A 10 70.31 -13.41 -40.06
C PRO A 10 69.77 -13.71 -38.61
N ARG A 11 68.66 -14.39 -38.27
CA ARG A 11 67.62 -15.16 -38.99
C ARG A 11 66.33 -15.33 -38.16
N ALA A 12 65.21 -15.50 -38.86
CA ALA A 12 64.01 -16.29 -38.51
C ALA A 12 62.92 -15.78 -37.54
N ALA A 13 61.68 -16.17 -37.93
CA ALA A 13 60.47 -16.48 -37.15
C ALA A 13 59.43 -15.38 -36.84
N GLY A 14 58.16 -15.75 -37.03
CA GLY A 14 57.00 -15.16 -36.34
C GLY A 14 56.10 -14.23 -37.16
N GLY A 15 55.06 -14.78 -37.80
CA GLY A 15 53.99 -13.97 -38.39
C GLY A 15 52.83 -13.70 -37.40
N GLY A 16 52.36 -12.45 -37.40
CA GLY A 16 51.02 -11.94 -37.03
C GLY A 16 50.14 -12.63 -35.98
N LYS A 17 49.82 -11.90 -34.91
CA LYS A 17 48.44 -11.72 -34.41
C LYS A 17 48.32 -10.49 -33.50
N PRO A 18 47.31 -9.61 -33.64
CA PRO A 18 46.97 -8.63 -32.61
C PRO A 18 46.21 -9.32 -31.44
N PRO A 19 46.36 -8.87 -30.19
CA PRO A 19 45.56 -9.38 -29.07
C PRO A 19 44.10 -8.95 -29.22
N ALA A 20 43.17 -9.87 -28.96
CA ALA A 20 41.75 -9.67 -29.16
C ALA A 20 41.01 -9.27 -27.87
N ALA A 21 39.99 -8.44 -28.05
CA ALA A 21 38.74 -8.34 -27.28
C ALA A 21 38.80 -8.45 -25.74
N SER A 22 38.60 -7.27 -25.14
CA SER A 22 37.89 -6.97 -23.89
C SER A 22 36.93 -8.02 -23.30
N SER A 23 36.89 -8.02 -21.96
CA SER A 23 35.95 -8.78 -21.11
C SER A 23 34.47 -8.42 -21.35
N GLU A 24 33.65 -9.41 -21.70
CA GLU A 24 32.17 -9.28 -21.82
C GLU A 24 31.39 -10.04 -20.72
N LYS A 25 32.04 -10.61 -19.71
CA LYS A 25 31.36 -11.46 -18.70
C LYS A 25 30.65 -10.70 -17.58
N GLY A 26 30.80 -9.39 -17.47
CA GLY A 26 30.15 -8.57 -16.44
C GLY A 26 28.66 -8.31 -16.70
N GLY A 27 28.28 -8.01 -17.94
CA GLY A 27 26.91 -7.53 -18.25
C GLY A 27 25.82 -8.59 -18.14
N LEU A 28 26.13 -9.87 -18.41
CA LEU A 28 25.12 -10.93 -18.51
C LEU A 28 24.54 -11.36 -17.17
N LEU A 29 25.32 -11.32 -16.07
CA LEU A 29 24.80 -11.58 -14.73
C LEU A 29 23.96 -10.40 -14.22
N GLU A 30 24.42 -9.17 -14.46
CA GLU A 30 23.71 -7.94 -14.09
C GLU A 30 22.34 -7.85 -14.79
N GLN A 31 22.30 -8.15 -16.10
CA GLN A 31 21.07 -8.18 -16.89
C GLN A 31 20.13 -9.33 -16.52
N LYS A 32 20.66 -10.49 -16.07
CA LYS A 32 19.82 -11.57 -15.56
C LYS A 32 19.18 -11.19 -14.22
N LYS A 33 19.98 -10.67 -13.28
CA LYS A 33 19.49 -10.25 -11.96
C LYS A 33 18.45 -9.14 -12.03
N SER A 34 18.61 -8.18 -12.96
CA SER A 34 17.64 -7.11 -13.20
C SER A 34 16.39 -7.57 -13.97
N ARG A 35 16.49 -8.59 -14.85
CA ARG A 35 15.32 -9.23 -15.46
C ARG A 35 14.57 -10.14 -14.50
N GLU A 36 15.27 -10.86 -13.63
CA GLU A 36 14.67 -11.72 -12.60
C GLU A 36 13.96 -10.89 -11.54
N SER A 37 14.54 -9.76 -11.08
CA SER A 37 13.82 -8.83 -10.20
C SER A 37 12.62 -8.17 -10.89
N SER A 38 12.74 -7.77 -12.16
CA SER A 38 11.60 -7.23 -12.92
C SER A 38 10.49 -8.29 -13.10
N ALA A 39 10.84 -9.54 -13.41
CA ALA A 39 9.88 -10.62 -13.56
C ALA A 39 9.25 -11.04 -12.22
N ALA A 40 9.99 -11.00 -11.12
CA ALA A 40 9.48 -11.23 -9.77
C ALA A 40 8.49 -10.12 -9.35
N VAL A 41 8.80 -8.85 -9.63
CA VAL A 41 7.89 -7.71 -9.40
C VAL A 41 6.63 -7.80 -10.27
N LEU A 42 6.74 -8.30 -11.51
CA LEU A 42 5.59 -8.54 -12.38
C LEU A 42 4.76 -9.75 -11.94
N ASN A 43 5.37 -10.83 -11.46
CA ASN A 43 4.65 -11.98 -10.90
C ASN A 43 3.99 -11.67 -9.55
N ALA A 44 4.61 -10.86 -8.69
CA ALA A 44 4.01 -10.37 -7.45
C ALA A 44 2.79 -9.46 -7.71
N LYS A 45 2.76 -8.75 -8.85
CA LYS A 45 1.57 -8.07 -9.37
C LYS A 45 0.49 -9.00 -9.93
N SER A 46 0.79 -10.29 -10.11
CA SER A 46 -0.11 -11.28 -10.71
C SER A 46 -0.65 -12.33 -9.73
N GLU A 47 -0.26 -12.30 -8.44
CA GLU A 47 -0.99 -13.06 -7.43
C GLU A 47 -2.35 -12.41 -7.18
N LYS A 48 -3.43 -13.19 -7.38
CA LYS A 48 -4.80 -12.74 -7.10
C LYS A 48 -4.98 -12.56 -5.59
N LYS A 49 -4.64 -11.37 -5.09
CA LYS A 49 -4.88 -10.97 -3.69
C LYS A 49 -6.37 -11.06 -3.39
N THR A 50 -6.73 -11.68 -2.27
CA THR A 50 -8.11 -11.71 -1.78
C THR A 50 -8.32 -10.55 -0.83
N TYR A 51 -9.36 -9.76 -1.07
CA TYR A 51 -9.74 -8.61 -0.26
C TYR A 51 -10.88 -8.98 0.68
N TYR A 52 -10.84 -8.40 1.87
CA TYR A 52 -11.86 -8.50 2.89
C TYR A 52 -12.30 -7.09 3.28
N ALA A 53 -13.52 -6.92 3.76
CA ALA A 53 -13.97 -5.69 4.38
C ALA A 53 -14.66 -5.93 5.72
N LEU A 54 -14.44 -5.00 6.66
CA LEU A 54 -15.23 -4.84 7.88
C LEU A 54 -16.06 -3.58 7.73
N VAL A 55 -17.37 -3.74 7.53
CA VAL A 55 -18.30 -2.62 7.28
C VAL A 55 -19.09 -2.33 8.56
N ALA A 56 -19.16 -1.06 8.96
CA ALA A 56 -19.89 -0.63 10.14
C ALA A 56 -20.46 0.78 10.00
N ASN A 57 -21.27 1.22 10.97
CA ASN A 57 -21.66 2.62 11.07
C ASN A 57 -20.42 3.50 11.27
N ALA A 58 -20.38 4.63 10.57
CA ALA A 58 -19.20 5.49 10.54
C ALA A 58 -18.96 6.20 11.88
N LYS A 59 -20.01 6.61 12.61
CA LYS A 59 -19.86 7.22 13.95
C LYS A 59 -19.20 6.23 14.91
N PHE A 60 -19.71 4.99 14.95
CA PHE A 60 -19.11 3.92 15.74
C PHE A 60 -17.63 3.68 15.36
N LEU A 61 -17.36 3.40 14.07
CA LEU A 61 -16.04 2.97 13.62
C LEU A 61 -14.97 4.08 13.65
N LEU A 62 -15.35 5.34 13.44
CA LEU A 62 -14.41 6.45 13.24
C LEU A 62 -14.40 7.47 14.38
N GLY A 63 -15.44 7.50 15.22
CA GLY A 63 -15.57 8.45 16.34
C GLY A 63 -15.65 7.81 17.73
N GLU A 64 -16.33 6.68 17.89
CA GLU A 64 -16.56 6.07 19.21
C GLU A 64 -15.56 4.96 19.57
N GLU A 65 -15.00 4.23 18.60
CA GLU A 65 -14.02 3.17 18.85
C GLU A 65 -12.59 3.72 19.06
N GLU A 66 -12.28 4.03 20.31
CA GLU A 66 -10.99 4.55 20.80
C GLU A 66 -9.76 3.84 20.19
N HIS A 67 -9.76 2.51 20.17
CA HIS A 67 -8.56 1.75 19.84
C HIS A 67 -8.32 1.59 18.33
N PHE A 68 -9.32 1.85 17.49
CA PHE A 68 -9.26 1.54 16.06
C PHE A 68 -8.16 2.35 15.35
N ALA A 69 -8.10 3.65 15.64
CA ALA A 69 -7.10 4.55 15.07
C ALA A 69 -5.66 4.14 15.44
N GLU A 70 -5.40 3.77 16.69
CA GLU A 70 -4.07 3.31 17.11
C GLU A 70 -3.67 1.99 16.44
N GLN A 71 -4.59 1.03 16.31
CA GLN A 71 -4.30 -0.23 15.60
C GLN A 71 -3.91 0.01 14.14
N LEU A 72 -4.53 0.98 13.47
CA LEU A 72 -4.21 1.33 12.08
C LEU A 72 -2.92 2.14 11.97
N ARG A 73 -2.67 3.08 12.88
CA ARG A 73 -1.39 3.82 12.98
C ARG A 73 -0.22 2.87 13.19
N GLU A 74 -0.34 1.95 14.13
CA GLU A 74 0.68 0.95 14.45
C GLU A 74 0.90 -0.03 13.29
N LYS A 75 -0.17 -0.53 12.65
CA LYS A 75 -0.03 -1.36 11.43
C LYS A 75 0.69 -0.58 10.32
N LYS A 76 0.35 0.69 10.08
CA LYS A 76 1.03 1.55 9.08
C LYS A 76 2.51 1.82 9.43
N ARG A 77 2.81 2.01 10.72
CA ARG A 77 4.18 2.14 11.25
C ARG A 77 4.98 0.87 11.00
N TYR A 78 4.45 -0.28 11.42
CA TYR A 78 5.04 -1.60 11.24
C TYR A 78 5.33 -1.90 9.76
N LEU A 79 4.36 -1.73 8.86
CA LEU A 79 4.56 -2.00 7.43
C LEU A 79 5.67 -1.13 6.84
N ARG A 80 5.69 0.17 7.17
CA ARG A 80 6.74 1.11 6.73
C ARG A 80 8.12 0.71 7.26
N GLU A 81 8.23 0.32 8.52
CA GLU A 81 9.51 -0.09 9.14
C GLU A 81 10.00 -1.46 8.65
N ALA A 82 9.09 -2.32 8.20
CA ALA A 82 9.39 -3.61 7.59
C ALA A 82 9.62 -3.54 6.07
N GLU A 83 9.57 -2.35 5.46
CA GLU A 83 9.63 -2.12 4.00
C GLU A 83 8.55 -2.91 3.21
N ILE A 84 7.36 -3.07 3.81
CA ILE A 84 6.19 -3.74 3.20
C ILE A 84 5.20 -2.68 2.71
N ASP A 85 4.71 -2.83 1.48
CA ASP A 85 3.65 -1.98 0.93
C ASP A 85 2.36 -2.04 1.78
N GLN A 86 1.70 -0.89 1.96
CA GLN A 86 0.42 -0.81 2.67
C GLN A 86 -0.66 -1.62 1.91
N ASP A 87 -1.30 -2.56 2.61
CA ASP A 87 -2.30 -3.48 2.04
C ASP A 87 -3.72 -3.30 2.62
N PHE A 88 -3.97 -2.18 3.31
CA PHE A 88 -5.24 -1.86 3.96
C PHE A 88 -5.61 -0.38 3.84
N TRP A 89 -6.91 -0.08 3.88
CA TRP A 89 -7.50 1.25 3.66
C TRP A 89 -8.79 1.46 4.46
N ILE A 90 -9.19 2.72 4.65
CA ILE A 90 -10.54 3.09 5.09
C ILE A 90 -11.29 3.69 3.91
N VAL A 91 -12.49 3.17 3.61
CA VAL A 91 -13.39 3.74 2.60
C VAL A 91 -14.64 4.31 3.30
N PRO A 92 -14.81 5.65 3.33
CA PRO A 92 -16.07 6.30 3.71
C PRO A 92 -17.18 5.98 2.69
N ASN A 93 -18.41 5.72 3.16
CA ASN A 93 -19.59 5.33 2.36
C ASN A 93 -19.24 4.51 1.10
N PRO A 94 -18.69 3.29 1.26
CA PRO A 94 -18.15 2.52 0.14
C PRO A 94 -19.21 2.18 -0.90
N LYS A 95 -18.88 2.35 -2.18
CA LYS A 95 -19.82 2.19 -3.29
C LYS A 95 -20.45 0.81 -3.37
N PHE A 96 -19.68 -0.26 -3.12
CA PHE A 96 -20.21 -1.62 -3.11
C PHE A 96 -21.32 -1.85 -2.07
N VAL A 97 -21.38 -1.04 -1.00
CA VAL A 97 -22.44 -1.11 0.02
C VAL A 97 -23.71 -0.41 -0.45
N ALA A 98 -23.59 0.68 -1.22
CA ALA A 98 -24.74 1.35 -1.84
C ALA A 98 -25.33 0.49 -2.97
N ASP A 99 -24.48 -0.05 -3.84
CA ASP A 99 -24.87 -0.91 -4.97
C ASP A 99 -25.53 -2.23 -4.51
N ASN A 100 -25.30 -2.68 -3.27
CA ASN A 100 -25.85 -3.90 -2.67
C ASN A 100 -26.66 -3.63 -1.39
N ALA A 101 -27.40 -2.51 -1.33
CA ALA A 101 -28.05 -2.01 -0.11
C ALA A 101 -28.89 -3.04 0.68
N SER A 102 -29.54 -4.01 0.01
CA SER A 102 -30.32 -5.08 0.65
C SER A 102 -29.49 -5.99 1.56
N SER A 103 -28.24 -6.27 1.20
CA SER A 103 -27.30 -7.05 2.02
C SER A 103 -26.79 -6.28 3.24
N PHE A 104 -26.82 -4.94 3.17
CA PHE A 104 -26.27 -4.03 4.18
C PHE A 104 -27.33 -3.24 4.96
N GLN A 105 -28.59 -3.69 4.92
CA GLN A 105 -29.73 -3.04 5.61
C GLN A 105 -29.53 -2.89 7.13
N ASN A 106 -28.80 -3.83 7.75
CA ASN A 106 -28.46 -3.80 9.18
C ASN A 106 -27.22 -2.94 9.52
N VAL A 107 -26.56 -2.33 8.52
CA VAL A 107 -25.42 -1.44 8.72
C VAL A 107 -25.91 0.01 8.73
N GLY A 108 -26.01 0.59 9.92
CA GLY A 108 -26.45 1.98 10.11
C GLY A 108 -25.64 2.98 9.27
N LYS A 109 -26.34 3.92 8.62
CA LYS A 109 -25.76 4.95 7.76
C LYS A 109 -25.55 6.26 8.51
N PRO A 110 -24.58 7.11 8.14
CA PRO A 110 -23.50 6.85 7.18
C PRO A 110 -22.58 5.71 7.65
N CYS A 111 -21.91 5.03 6.73
CA CYS A 111 -21.11 3.84 7.02
C CYS A 111 -19.69 3.96 6.49
N ALA A 112 -18.75 3.24 7.09
CA ALA A 112 -17.38 3.15 6.61
C ALA A 112 -16.92 1.69 6.60
N ALA A 113 -15.92 1.39 5.77
CA ALA A 113 -15.30 0.07 5.70
C ALA A 113 -13.80 0.14 5.93
N LEU A 114 -13.28 -0.72 6.82
CA LEU A 114 -11.88 -1.14 6.74
C LEU A 114 -11.78 -2.18 5.63
N ILE A 115 -10.89 -2.00 4.67
CA ILE A 115 -10.60 -2.98 3.61
C ILE A 115 -9.13 -3.41 3.74
N GLY A 116 -8.82 -4.70 3.53
CA GLY A 116 -7.45 -5.18 3.54
C GLY A 116 -7.25 -6.60 2.99
N THR A 117 -6.00 -7.00 2.75
CA THR A 117 -5.67 -8.32 2.17
C THR A 117 -5.15 -9.34 3.19
N ASP A 118 -4.49 -8.89 4.26
CA ASP A 118 -4.10 -9.71 5.40
C ASP A 118 -5.32 -10.29 6.15
N ARG A 119 -5.74 -11.50 5.77
CA ARG A 119 -6.88 -12.20 6.36
C ARG A 119 -6.75 -12.41 7.88
N VAL A 120 -5.53 -12.59 8.38
CA VAL A 120 -5.29 -12.86 9.80
C VAL A 120 -5.54 -11.58 10.60
N TRP A 121 -4.96 -10.47 10.15
CA TRP A 121 -5.19 -9.16 10.74
C TRP A 121 -6.66 -8.70 10.61
N MET A 122 -7.28 -8.89 9.44
CA MET A 122 -8.70 -8.57 9.25
C MET A 122 -9.61 -9.37 10.20
N ARG A 123 -9.30 -10.65 10.47
CA ARG A 123 -10.02 -11.46 11.47
C ARG A 123 -9.80 -10.97 12.90
N PHE A 124 -8.57 -10.59 13.25
CA PHE A 124 -8.27 -9.97 14.54
C PHE A 124 -9.08 -8.68 14.73
N MET A 125 -9.13 -7.81 13.71
CA MET A 125 -9.94 -6.59 13.73
C MET A 125 -11.45 -6.90 13.84
N LYS A 126 -11.97 -7.94 13.16
CA LYS A 126 -13.37 -8.37 13.31
C LYS A 126 -13.72 -8.83 14.73
N LEU A 127 -12.78 -9.45 15.44
CA LEU A 127 -12.95 -9.87 16.83
C LEU A 127 -12.83 -8.70 17.79
N ARG A 128 -11.92 -7.74 17.54
CA ARG A 128 -11.74 -6.56 18.38
C ARG A 128 -12.91 -5.59 18.31
N LEU A 129 -13.42 -5.31 17.10
CA LEU A 129 -14.45 -4.31 16.86
C LEU A 129 -15.88 -4.79 17.15
N ASP A 130 -16.08 -6.12 17.25
CA ASP A 130 -17.36 -6.82 17.47
C ASP A 130 -18.51 -6.44 16.51
N LYS A 131 -19.07 -5.23 16.62
CA LYS A 131 -20.23 -4.67 15.92
C LYS A 131 -19.99 -4.31 14.44
N VAL A 132 -19.22 -5.13 13.72
CA VAL A 132 -18.86 -4.92 12.31
C VAL A 132 -19.22 -6.13 11.45
N MET A 133 -19.72 -5.87 10.25
CA MET A 133 -20.07 -6.90 9.27
C MET A 133 -18.84 -7.34 8.49
N TRP A 134 -18.55 -8.65 8.47
CA TRP A 134 -17.52 -9.24 7.63
C TRP A 134 -18.03 -9.43 6.20
N VAL A 135 -17.22 -9.00 5.22
CA VAL A 135 -17.49 -9.19 3.78
C VAL A 135 -16.25 -9.79 3.13
N GLU A 136 -16.40 -10.88 2.39
CA GLU A 136 -15.35 -11.38 1.49
C GLU A 136 -15.56 -10.73 0.11
N LEU A 137 -14.66 -9.83 -0.27
CA LEU A 137 -14.71 -9.12 -1.56
C LEU A 137 -14.08 -9.92 -2.70
N GLY A 138 -13.40 -11.03 -2.37
CA GLY A 138 -12.73 -11.89 -3.34
C GLY A 138 -11.52 -11.22 -3.97
N SER A 139 -11.21 -11.58 -5.21
CA SER A 139 -10.16 -10.95 -6.02
C SER A 139 -10.81 -10.18 -7.18
N PRO A 140 -11.26 -8.93 -6.96
CA PRO A 140 -11.84 -8.13 -8.03
C PRO A 140 -10.80 -7.85 -9.12
N GLU A 141 -11.24 -7.88 -10.38
CA GLU A 141 -10.40 -7.52 -11.53
C GLU A 141 -10.09 -6.02 -11.59
N ASP A 142 -10.90 -5.22 -10.89
CA ASP A 142 -10.87 -3.76 -10.88
C ASP A 142 -11.07 -3.29 -9.43
N LEU A 143 -10.02 -2.70 -8.85
CA LEU A 143 -10.01 -2.24 -7.46
C LEU A 143 -10.93 -1.05 -7.22
N THR A 144 -11.22 -0.25 -8.24
CA THR A 144 -12.10 0.94 -8.10
C THR A 144 -13.49 0.54 -7.61
N LYS A 145 -13.98 -0.65 -7.97
CA LYS A 145 -15.29 -1.19 -7.54
C LYS A 145 -15.40 -1.42 -6.03
N ILE A 146 -14.27 -1.68 -5.35
CA ILE A 146 -14.24 -1.89 -3.89
C ILE A 146 -13.68 -0.70 -3.12
N MET A 147 -12.81 0.10 -3.74
CA MET A 147 -12.16 1.25 -3.10
C MET A 147 -12.91 2.58 -3.26
N SER A 148 -13.84 2.69 -4.21
CA SER A 148 -14.60 3.94 -4.43
C SER A 148 -15.63 4.25 -3.33
N SER A 149 -15.82 5.54 -3.10
CA SER A 149 -16.80 6.11 -2.18
C SER A 149 -18.02 6.68 -2.92
N THR A 150 -19.17 6.76 -2.26
CA THR A 150 -20.33 7.55 -2.73
C THR A 150 -20.44 8.92 -2.08
N GLY A 151 -19.56 9.27 -1.14
CA GLY A 151 -19.68 10.46 -0.30
C GLY A 151 -18.81 10.38 0.94
N ASP A 152 -18.30 11.53 1.38
CA ASP A 152 -17.65 11.64 2.68
C ASP A 152 -18.61 11.32 3.85
N VAL A 153 -18.04 11.05 5.02
CA VAL A 153 -18.79 10.96 6.28
C VAL A 153 -18.95 12.35 6.90
N PRO A 154 -20.13 12.70 7.44
CA PRO A 154 -20.38 13.99 8.07
C PRO A 154 -19.62 14.14 9.39
N GLU A 155 -19.62 15.35 9.93
CA GLU A 155 -19.11 15.60 11.28
C GLU A 155 -19.94 14.86 12.35
N PHE A 156 -19.26 14.38 13.39
CA PHE A 156 -19.85 13.59 14.45
C PHE A 156 -19.73 14.31 15.78
N GLU A 157 -20.83 14.46 16.50
CA GLU A 157 -20.78 14.87 17.90
C GLU A 157 -20.13 13.77 18.75
N PHE A 158 -19.03 14.13 19.41
CA PHE A 158 -18.34 13.27 20.36
C PHE A 158 -19.25 12.95 21.58
N PRO A 159 -19.19 11.73 22.14
CA PRO A 159 -19.97 11.37 23.31
C PRO A 159 -19.57 12.22 24.53
N SER A 160 -20.56 12.76 25.24
CA SER A 160 -20.36 13.57 26.45
C SER A 160 -19.67 12.81 27.60
N ASN A 161 -19.80 11.48 27.61
CA ASN A 161 -19.27 10.59 28.64
C ASN A 161 -18.02 9.85 28.15
N TRP A 162 -17.04 10.58 27.63
CA TRP A 162 -15.77 10.00 27.20
C TRP A 162 -15.02 9.38 28.39
N SER A 163 -14.81 8.06 28.35
CA SER A 163 -14.27 7.28 29.47
C SER A 163 -12.77 7.00 29.39
N ALA A 164 -12.12 7.32 28.27
CA ALA A 164 -10.72 7.01 28.05
C ALA A 164 -9.79 8.03 28.74
N PRO A 165 -8.59 7.62 29.18
CA PRO A 165 -7.59 8.52 29.76
C PRO A 165 -6.88 9.39 28.71
N TYR A 166 -7.07 9.13 27.41
CA TYR A 166 -6.48 9.86 26.30
C TYR A 166 -7.51 10.77 25.61
N MET A 167 -7.02 11.78 24.88
CA MET A 167 -7.89 12.66 24.10
C MET A 167 -8.50 11.94 22.91
N GLN A 168 -9.71 12.37 22.51
CA GLN A 168 -10.30 11.93 21.25
C GLN A 168 -9.50 12.50 20.07
N TYR A 169 -9.35 11.68 19.04
CA TYR A 169 -8.76 12.11 17.77
C TYR A 169 -9.59 13.20 17.12
N THR A 170 -8.94 14.10 16.39
CA THR A 170 -9.63 15.03 15.51
C THR A 170 -10.49 14.28 14.49
N GLN A 171 -11.67 14.84 14.24
CA GLN A 171 -12.52 14.51 13.11
C GLN A 171 -11.65 14.49 11.83
N GLY A 172 -11.69 13.39 11.07
CA GLY A 172 -10.92 13.24 9.84
C GLY A 172 -9.58 12.51 9.98
N TRP A 173 -9.19 12.03 11.17
CA TRP A 173 -7.95 11.25 11.36
C TRP A 173 -7.81 10.05 10.38
N TRP A 174 -8.93 9.49 9.91
CA TRP A 174 -8.95 8.36 8.97
C TRP A 174 -8.56 8.74 7.53
N ARG A 175 -8.57 10.03 7.17
CA ARG A 175 -8.35 10.53 5.79
C ARG A 175 -7.00 10.08 5.22
N VAL A 176 -6.00 9.90 6.08
CA VAL A 176 -4.66 9.36 5.77
C VAL A 176 -4.63 7.86 5.40
N PHE A 177 -5.76 7.17 5.48
CA PHE A 177 -5.95 5.78 5.05
C PHE A 177 -6.94 5.65 3.88
N VAL A 178 -7.47 6.76 3.36
CA VAL A 178 -8.41 6.78 2.23
C VAL A 178 -7.64 6.41 0.94
N PRO A 179 -8.12 5.44 0.14
CA PRO A 179 -7.47 5.04 -1.11
C PRO A 179 -7.62 6.14 -2.17
N ASP A 180 -6.74 6.17 -3.16
CA ASP A 180 -6.73 7.23 -4.18
C ASP A 180 -8.06 7.28 -4.96
N GLU A 181 -8.71 6.12 -5.15
CA GLU A 181 -10.02 5.92 -5.79
C GLU A 181 -11.22 6.52 -5.05
N ALA A 182 -11.01 7.16 -3.89
CA ALA A 182 -12.07 7.83 -3.11
C ALA A 182 -11.74 9.29 -2.75
N LYS A 183 -10.54 9.81 -3.07
CA LYS A 183 -10.09 11.16 -2.68
C LYS A 183 -10.74 12.30 -3.49
N ASP A 184 -11.41 11.97 -4.58
CA ASP A 184 -12.20 12.90 -5.38
C ASP A 184 -13.58 13.19 -4.77
N VAL A 185 -14.11 12.27 -3.95
CA VAL A 185 -15.42 12.37 -3.30
C VAL A 185 -15.32 12.64 -1.78
N VAL A 186 -14.16 12.35 -1.18
CA VAL A 186 -13.87 12.54 0.24
C VAL A 186 -12.96 13.76 0.40
N ASP A 187 -13.32 14.71 1.25
CA ASP A 187 -12.51 15.93 1.46
C ASP A 187 -11.20 15.58 2.19
N THR A 188 -10.14 15.26 1.47
CA THR A 188 -8.83 15.00 2.07
C THR A 188 -8.01 16.29 2.07
N PRO A 189 -7.84 16.97 3.22
CA PRO A 189 -6.92 18.10 3.29
C PRO A 189 -5.49 17.61 3.03
N ASP A 190 -4.64 18.53 2.56
CA ASP A 190 -3.28 18.21 2.20
C ASP A 190 -2.47 17.66 3.39
N LYS A 191 -1.42 16.90 3.08
CA LYS A 191 -0.78 15.91 3.96
C LYS A 191 -0.55 16.37 5.41
N ASP A 192 -0.78 15.42 6.32
CA ASP A 192 -0.39 15.42 7.74
C ASP A 192 -1.25 16.25 8.72
N PHE A 193 -2.56 16.34 8.48
CA PHE A 193 -3.54 16.68 9.54
C PHE A 193 -3.66 15.55 10.59
N TRP A 194 -2.66 15.50 11.47
CA TRP A 194 -2.66 14.74 12.72
C TRP A 194 -2.57 15.69 13.93
N THR A 195 -3.50 16.64 14.03
CA THR A 195 -3.67 17.40 15.27
C THR A 195 -4.50 16.60 16.25
N ASP A 196 -4.13 16.62 17.53
CA ASP A 196 -5.05 16.23 18.61
C ASP A 196 -6.12 17.33 18.77
N ALA A 197 -7.28 17.00 19.33
CA ALA A 197 -8.38 17.95 19.47
C ALA A 197 -8.12 18.99 20.58
N GLY A 198 -7.16 19.91 20.37
CA GLY A 198 -6.82 20.97 21.32
C GLY A 198 -5.38 21.52 21.27
N GLN A 199 -4.70 21.52 20.11
CA GLN A 199 -3.47 22.30 19.89
C GLN A 199 -3.76 23.56 19.08
#